data_AF-A0A383EM82-F1
#
_entry.id   AF-A0A383EM82-F1
#
_cell.length_a   1.000
_cell.length_b   1.000
_cell.length_c   1.000
_cell.angle_alpha   90.00
_cell.angle_beta   90.00
_cell.angle_gamma   90.00
#
_symmetry.space_group_name_H-M   'P 1'
#
loop_
_entity.id
_entity.type
_entity.pdbx_description
1 polymer ?
#
loop_
_entity_poly.entity_id
_entity_poly.type
_entity_poly.pdbx_seq_one_letter_code
_entity_poly.pdbx_strand_id
1 'polypeptide(L)'
;MRLIDEEFLRHPFYGSRKMTAYLNRKGISVNRKRIQRLMRLMGLESVAPKPNTSRQRKGHKVYPYLLKKISITEADQVWCSDIT
;
A
#
# COMPACT_ATOMS: atom_id res chain seq x y z
N MET A 1 -16.21 -7.25 -16.66
CA MET A 1 -15.17 -7.67 -15.71
C MET A 1 -14.20 -8.70 -16.29
N ARG A 2 -14.54 -9.38 -17.41
CA ARG A 2 -13.70 -10.39 -18.09
C ARG A 2 -12.23 -10.01 -18.31
N LEU A 3 -11.95 -8.79 -18.79
CA LEU A 3 -10.56 -8.36 -19.04
C LEU A 3 -9.71 -8.27 -17.77
N ILE A 4 -10.31 -7.93 -16.62
CA ILE A 4 -9.60 -7.91 -15.33
C ILE A 4 -9.31 -9.34 -14.90
N ASP A 5 -10.28 -10.23 -15.07
CA ASP A 5 -10.17 -11.65 -14.73
C ASP A 5 -9.09 -12.36 -15.57
N GLU A 6 -9.17 -12.23 -16.90
CA GLU A 6 -8.18 -12.77 -17.84
C GLU A 6 -6.76 -12.27 -17.53
N GLU A 7 -6.62 -10.98 -17.22
CA GLU A 7 -5.32 -10.41 -16.94
C GLU A 7 -4.81 -10.80 -15.55
N PHE A 8 -5.71 -10.98 -14.57
CA PHE A 8 -5.34 -11.48 -13.26
C PHE A 8 -4.86 -12.95 -13.34
N LEU A 9 -5.49 -13.78 -14.17
CA LEU A 9 -5.03 -15.15 -14.42
C LEU A 9 -3.65 -15.20 -15.09
N ARG A 10 -3.34 -14.24 -15.99
CA ARG A 10 -2.00 -14.14 -16.60
C ARG A 10 -0.96 -13.57 -15.63
N HIS A 11 -1.34 -12.57 -14.84
CA HIS A 11 -0.45 -11.83 -13.94
C HIS A 11 -1.09 -11.63 -12.56
N PRO A 12 -1.14 -12.66 -11.70
CA PRO A 12 -1.81 -12.60 -10.39
C PRO A 12 -1.16 -11.60 -9.42
N PHE A 13 0.07 -11.17 -9.71
CA PHE A 13 0.80 -10.15 -8.95
C PHE A 13 0.47 -8.71 -9.39
N TYR A 14 -0.48 -8.51 -10.32
CA TYR A 14 -0.96 -7.18 -10.66
C TYR A 14 -2.03 -6.70 -9.67
N GLY A 15 -1.64 -5.71 -8.85
CA GLY A 15 -2.61 -4.91 -8.09
C GLY A 15 -3.31 -3.85 -8.94
N SER A 16 -4.25 -3.13 -8.33
CA SER A 16 -5.06 -2.09 -8.99
C SER A 16 -4.27 -1.08 -9.82
N ARG A 17 -3.06 -0.69 -9.40
CA ARG A 17 -2.18 0.24 -10.14
C ARG A 17 -1.72 -0.35 -11.48
N LYS A 18 -1.16 -1.56 -11.47
CA LYS A 18 -0.65 -2.22 -12.69
C LYS A 18 -1.80 -2.63 -13.62
N MET A 19 -2.90 -3.12 -13.06
CA MET A 19 -4.11 -3.43 -13.82
C MET A 19 -4.67 -2.20 -14.55
N THR A 20 -4.69 -1.04 -13.87
CA THR A 20 -5.09 0.24 -14.49
C THR A 20 -4.16 0.63 -15.64
N ALA A 21 -2.84 0.55 -15.42
CA ALA A 21 -1.86 0.87 -16.46
C ALA A 21 -1.97 -0.06 -17.67
N TYR A 22 -2.19 -1.36 -17.45
CA TYR A 22 -2.41 -2.35 -18.50
C TYR A 22 -3.64 -2.02 -19.36
N LEU A 23 -4.78 -1.74 -18.72
CA LEU A 23 -6.02 -1.41 -19.44
C LEU A 23 -5.89 -0.09 -20.22
N ASN A 24 -5.25 0.92 -19.64
CA ASN A 24 -4.98 2.19 -20.32
C ASN A 24 -4.06 2.00 -21.54
N ARG A 25 -3.03 1.15 -21.44
CA ARG A 25 -2.15 0.81 -22.58
C ARG A 25 -2.89 0.07 -23.70
N LYS A 26 -3.94 -0.67 -23.38
CA LYS A 26 -4.86 -1.28 -24.35
C LYS A 26 -5.89 -0.30 -24.94
N GLY A 27 -5.81 0.99 -24.61
CA GLY A 27 -6.74 2.02 -25.08
C GLY A 27 -8.03 2.12 -24.26
N ILE A 28 -8.15 1.38 -23.16
CA ILE A 28 -9.33 1.42 -22.29
C ILE A 28 -9.06 2.41 -21.16
N SER A 29 -9.49 3.66 -21.34
CA SER A 29 -9.32 4.72 -20.34
C SER A 29 -10.12 4.41 -19.06
N VAL A 30 -9.41 4.07 -17.99
CA VAL A 30 -10.00 3.71 -16.69
C VAL A 30 -9.24 4.36 -15.53
N ASN A 31 -10.00 4.79 -14.53
CA ASN A 31 -9.45 5.29 -13.27
C ASN A 31 -9.10 4.14 -12.33
N ARG A 32 -7.99 4.27 -11.59
CA ARG A 32 -7.57 3.35 -10.53
C ARG A 32 -8.67 3.08 -9.50
N LYS A 33 -9.44 4.09 -9.08
CA LYS A 33 -10.53 3.91 -8.10
C LYS A 33 -11.59 2.92 -8.61
N ARG A 34 -11.90 2.98 -9.91
CA ARG A 34 -12.83 2.05 -10.57
C ARG A 34 -12.27 0.64 -10.57
N ILE A 35 -11.02 0.45 -10.97
CA ILE A 35 -10.37 -0.87 -10.99
C ILE A 35 -10.27 -1.47 -9.59
N GLN A 36 -9.90 -0.67 -8.58
CA GLN A 36 -9.88 -1.12 -7.18
C GLN A 36 -11.26 -1.59 -6.70
N ARG A 37 -12.33 -0.86 -7.02
CA ARG A 37 -13.70 -1.28 -6.68
C ARG A 37 -14.07 -2.60 -7.36
N LEU A 38 -13.78 -2.74 -8.66
CA LEU A 38 -14.11 -3.95 -9.43
C LEU A 38 -13.35 -5.17 -8.92
N MET A 39 -12.04 -5.04 -8.66
CA MET A 39 -11.23 -6.13 -8.09
C MET A 39 -11.78 -6.57 -6.72
N ARG A 40 -12.19 -5.63 -5.86
CA ARG A 40 -12.82 -5.95 -4.57
C ARG A 40 -14.14 -6.71 -4.73
N LEU A 41 -15.00 -6.27 -5.65
CA LEU A 41 -16.28 -6.96 -5.92
C LEU A 41 -16.05 -8.39 -6.44
N MET A 42 -14.95 -8.63 -7.15
CA MET A 42 -14.57 -9.94 -7.67
C MET A 42 -13.78 -10.79 -6.66
N GLY A 43 -13.45 -10.26 -5.48
CA GLY A 43 -12.59 -10.95 -4.50
C GLY A 43 -11.13 -11.09 -4.95
N LEU A 44 -10.68 -10.31 -5.94
CA LEU A 44 -9.32 -10.37 -6.48
C LEU A 44 -8.38 -9.49 -5.66
N GLU A 45 -7.33 -10.10 -5.12
CA GLU A 45 -6.21 -9.42 -4.48
C GLU A 45 -4.88 -9.86 -5.09
N SER A 46 -3.94 -8.91 -5.20
CA SER A 46 -2.63 -9.20 -5.75
C SER A 46 -1.83 -10.11 -4.83
N VAL A 47 -1.20 -11.14 -5.38
CA VAL A 47 -0.26 -12.02 -4.65
C VAL A 47 1.11 -11.37 -4.40
N ALA A 48 1.32 -10.14 -4.87
CA ALA A 48 2.58 -9.44 -4.66
C ALA A 48 2.82 -9.22 -3.15
N PRO A 49 4.06 -9.36 -2.67
CA PRO A 49 4.39 -9.14 -1.28
C PRO A 49 4.02 -7.71 -0.88
N LYS A 50 3.28 -7.59 0.23
CA LYS A 50 2.98 -6.29 0.84
C LYS A 50 4.25 -5.76 1.51
N PRO A 51 4.45 -4.43 1.56
CA PRO A 51 5.54 -3.85 2.34
C PRO A 51 5.50 -4.40 3.76
N ASN A 52 6.58 -5.03 4.19
CA ASN A 52 6.69 -5.58 5.53
C ASN A 52 7.25 -4.49 6.45
N THR A 53 6.38 -3.56 6.85
CA THR A 53 6.75 -2.42 7.71
C THR A 53 7.03 -2.82 9.16
N SER A 54 6.62 -4.02 9.57
CA SER A 54 6.85 -4.54 10.93
C SER A 54 8.21 -5.22 11.08
N ARG A 55 8.83 -5.70 10.00
CA ARG A 55 10.18 -6.27 10.06
C ARG A 55 11.23 -5.17 9.93
N GLN A 56 12.04 -5.05 10.98
CA GLN A 56 13.22 -4.21 10.96
C GLN A 56 14.16 -4.63 9.81
N ARG A 57 14.57 -3.64 9.01
CA ARG A 57 15.56 -3.84 7.94
C ARG A 57 16.94 -4.02 8.58
N LYS A 58 17.63 -5.12 8.27
CA LYS A 58 18.99 -5.39 8.77
C LYS A 58 19.91 -4.23 8.39
N GLY A 59 20.61 -3.66 9.38
CA GLY A 59 21.52 -2.52 9.21
C GLY A 59 20.96 -1.15 9.65
N HIS A 60 19.66 -1.01 9.90
CA HIS A 60 19.14 0.22 10.49
C HIS A 60 19.35 0.23 12.01
N LYS A 61 20.06 1.25 12.51
CA LYS A 61 20.28 1.47 13.94
C LYS A 61 18.93 1.69 14.64
N VAL A 62 18.65 0.90 15.67
CA VAL A 62 17.55 1.18 16.60
C VAL A 62 17.97 2.33 17.49
N TYR A 63 17.22 3.43 17.46
CA TYR A 63 17.37 4.49 18.43
C TYR A 63 16.49 4.19 19.64
N PRO A 64 16.99 4.38 20.87
CA PRO A 64 16.16 4.23 22.06
C PRO A 64 15.03 5.26 22.02
N TYR A 65 13.84 4.86 22.44
CA TYR A 65 12.72 5.78 22.61
C TYR A 65 12.96 6.67 23.83
N LEU A 66 13.50 7.86 23.61
CA LEU A 66 13.97 8.75 24.67
C LEU A 66 12.87 9.28 25.58
N LEU A 67 11.62 9.31 25.10
CA LEU A 67 10.47 9.75 25.87
C LEU A 67 9.93 8.69 26.85
N LYS A 68 10.47 7.46 26.83
CA LYS A 68 9.93 6.33 27.62
C LYS A 68 9.89 6.57 29.14
N LYS A 69 10.73 7.45 29.67
CA LYS A 69 10.87 7.74 31.11
C LYS A 69 10.49 9.16 31.49
N ILE A 70 9.85 9.91 30.58
CA ILE A 70 9.49 11.31 30.79
C ILE A 70 7.98 11.39 30.99
N SER A 71 7.55 11.96 32.11
CA SER A 71 6.16 12.37 32.30
C SER A 71 5.93 13.67 31.53
N ILE A 72 4.99 13.65 30.60
CA ILE A 72 4.57 14.83 29.84
C ILE A 72 3.41 15.46 30.60
N THR A 73 3.65 16.60 31.26
CA THR A 73 2.71 17.22 32.20
C THR A 73 2.17 18.56 31.70
N GLU A 74 2.81 19.17 30.71
CA GLU A 74 2.46 20.50 30.20
C GLU A 74 2.33 20.52 28.67
N ALA A 75 1.60 21.51 28.16
CA ALA A 75 1.56 21.78 26.73
C ALA A 75 2.96 22.17 26.23
N ASP A 76 3.23 21.92 24.94
CA ASP A 76 4.50 22.29 24.29
C ASP A 76 5.77 21.60 24.85
N GLN A 77 5.62 20.55 25.65
CA GLN A 77 6.74 19.76 26.17
C GLN A 77 7.26 18.70 25.18
N VAL A 78 6.41 18.22 24.26
CA VAL A 78 6.75 17.23 23.22
C VAL A 78 5.98 17.54 21.93
N TRP A 79 6.68 17.51 20.80
CA TRP A 79 6.08 17.61 19.47
C TRP A 79 6.32 16.33 18.66
N CYS A 80 5.31 15.95 17.87
CA CYS A 80 5.38 14.83 16.93
C CYS A 80 5.04 15.34 15.53
N SER A 81 5.82 14.91 14.54
CA SER A 81 5.54 15.16 13.13
C SER A 81 5.72 13.85 12.37
N ASP A 82 4.78 13.57 11.47
CA ASP A 82 4.80 12.41 10.58
C ASP A 82 4.76 12.89 9.13
N ILE A 83 5.51 12.22 8.26
CA ILE A 83 5.55 12.52 6.82
C ILE A 83 5.00 11.29 6.11
N THR A 84 3.87 11.47 5.42
CA THR A 84 3.20 10.42 4.63
C THR A 84 3.63 10.44 3.16
#